data_AF-A0A838FWD6-F1
#
_entry.id   AF-A0A838FWD6-F1
#
_cell.length_a   1.000
_cell.length_b   1.000
_cell.length_c   1.000
_cell.angle_alpha   90.00
_cell.angle_beta   90.00
_cell.angle_gamma   90.00
#
_symmetry.space_group_name_H-M   'P 1'
#
loop_
_entity.id
_entity.type
_entity.pdbx_description
1 polymer ?
#
loop_
_entity_poly.entity_id
_entity_poly.type
_entity_poly.pdbx_seq_one_letter_code
_entity_poly.pdbx_strand_id
1 'polypeptide(L)'
;MSLDFNTILLFIALLSPVVVLARTWRRAAFNRGWQAVAVVVLLVTGLAWFLVPHIAGYVGGAAWLLLLFLPATVLRWAIELAATHRLTAARRAVGLLRLLHPVPALFEEHRLLRGLELAQRGDRTAALHALRHAARGPTRIARQSAAQTLRLERKWPELADWSRRHVAQVGVGTDVALLPLYFRALGEADRRDDLVLQFAGRARALLASPLTYPAFDMSLLLVLAFCGRTGPLRRLLQTRLRKLPPDMKEFWIATAEFTAGDRTSARTRLEHLHARTRDGFVRDDCAERLRHWATHQPAPLATPTQATIRRVEQDVELRPGSMFAAEPGRRTPVVLVLLGVNAAVFLVETRLGGSTNPYVLLRLGALDPGRVVHGGEYWRLFTALFLHYGALHLLLNSYPLFLLGRVLESTMGSLRFLLAYVLAGLGSSAGVVLLWKLQWTKADLLVGASGSVVGLVGVWAGLLVRHRTAPMAGRTLLVLLVIVIVQTGFDFYTPQISMAAHLCGLASGFVIGLIIAPKNLRR
;
A
#
# COMPACT_ATOMS: atom_id res chain seq x y z
N MET A 1 0.12 -34.59 -11.57
CA MET A 1 1.32 -33.83 -11.20
C MET A 1 0.87 -32.70 -10.29
N SER A 2 1.34 -32.66 -9.04
CA SER A 2 0.98 -31.64 -8.05
C SER A 2 1.49 -30.25 -8.44
N LEU A 3 0.82 -29.19 -7.98
CA LEU A 3 1.35 -27.83 -8.00
C LEU A 3 2.68 -27.80 -7.21
N ASP A 4 3.81 -27.66 -7.91
CA ASP A 4 5.13 -27.64 -7.29
C ASP A 4 5.57 -26.21 -6.97
N PHE A 5 6.24 -26.05 -5.83
CA PHE A 5 6.81 -24.79 -5.38
C PHE A 5 7.82 -24.22 -6.38
N ASN A 6 8.53 -25.10 -7.11
CA ASN A 6 9.42 -24.71 -8.19
C ASN A 6 8.70 -23.85 -9.25
N THR A 7 7.53 -24.29 -9.74
CA THR A 7 6.76 -23.56 -10.77
C THR A 7 6.31 -22.19 -10.28
N ILE A 8 5.87 -22.08 -9.03
CA ILE A 8 5.44 -20.81 -8.43
C ILE A 8 6.62 -19.84 -8.30
N LEU A 9 7.74 -20.31 -7.76
CA LEU A 9 8.92 -19.46 -7.63
C LEU A 9 9.45 -19.01 -8.99
N LEU A 10 9.39 -19.88 -10.00
CA LEU A 10 9.77 -19.53 -11.37
C LEU A 10 8.87 -18.41 -11.92
N PHE A 11 7.56 -18.52 -11.75
CA PHE A 11 6.63 -17.47 -12.16
C PHE A 11 6.89 -16.13 -11.45
N ILE A 12 7.12 -16.16 -10.13
CA ILE A 12 7.44 -14.96 -9.33
C ILE A 12 8.77 -14.33 -9.79
N ALA A 13 9.80 -15.15 -9.99
CA ALA A 13 11.13 -14.73 -10.41
C ALA A 13 11.15 -14.15 -11.84
N LEU A 14 10.17 -14.47 -12.68
CA LEU A 14 10.00 -13.87 -14.00
C LEU A 14 9.13 -12.60 -13.95
N LEU A 15 7.96 -12.68 -13.34
CA LEU A 15 6.99 -11.59 -13.35
C LEU A 15 7.48 -10.38 -12.56
N SER A 16 8.04 -10.59 -11.36
CA SER A 16 8.41 -9.49 -10.48
C SER A 16 9.50 -8.58 -11.06
N PRO A 17 10.60 -9.09 -11.63
CA PRO A 17 11.58 -8.25 -12.31
C PRO A 17 11.03 -7.52 -13.53
N VAL A 18 10.18 -8.17 -14.34
CA VAL A 18 9.53 -7.51 -15.49
C VAL A 18 8.69 -6.32 -15.04
N VAL A 19 7.93 -6.46 -13.94
CA VAL A 19 7.17 -5.35 -13.36
C VAL A 19 8.11 -4.24 -12.86
N VAL A 20 9.24 -4.58 -12.24
CA VAL A 20 10.26 -3.58 -11.84
C VAL A 20 10.80 -2.83 -13.05
N LEU A 21 11.14 -3.55 -14.13
CA LEU A 21 11.62 -2.95 -15.38
C LEU A 21 10.56 -2.04 -16.00
N ALA A 22 9.32 -2.50 -16.15
CA ALA A 22 8.22 -1.71 -16.69
C ALA A 22 7.98 -0.41 -15.89
N ARG A 23 8.02 -0.48 -14.55
CA ARG A 23 7.83 0.69 -13.67
C ARG A 23 8.99 1.68 -13.72
N THR A 24 10.19 1.20 -14.01
CA THR A 24 11.41 2.02 -13.99
C THR A 24 11.85 2.47 -15.39
N TRP A 25 11.34 1.86 -16.46
CA TRP A 25 11.75 2.10 -17.86
C TRP A 25 11.73 3.59 -18.23
N ARG A 26 10.62 4.28 -17.97
CA ARG A 26 10.48 5.74 -18.24
C ARG A 26 11.22 6.64 -17.24
N ARG A 27 11.83 6.07 -16.21
CA ARG A 27 12.56 6.75 -15.12
C ARG A 27 14.03 6.31 -15.08
N ALA A 28 14.55 5.86 -16.23
CA ALA A 28 15.80 5.12 -16.36
C ALA A 28 16.99 5.79 -15.65
N ALA A 29 17.18 7.10 -15.77
CA ALA A 29 18.32 7.80 -15.16
C ALA A 29 18.38 7.64 -13.61
N PHE A 30 17.24 7.55 -12.92
CA PHE A 30 17.18 7.49 -11.46
C PHE A 30 17.14 6.06 -10.89
N ASN A 31 16.77 5.06 -11.70
CA ASN A 31 16.51 3.70 -11.23
C ASN A 31 17.40 2.63 -11.89
N ARG A 32 18.50 3.00 -12.56
CA ARG A 32 19.39 2.07 -13.27
C ARG A 32 19.86 0.89 -12.41
N GLY A 33 20.12 1.13 -11.12
CA GLY A 33 20.54 0.08 -10.20
C GLY A 33 19.49 -1.02 -10.03
N TRP A 34 18.22 -0.65 -9.80
CA TRP A 34 17.12 -1.60 -9.69
C TRP A 34 16.81 -2.30 -11.03
N GLN A 35 17.03 -1.62 -12.15
CA GLN A 35 16.90 -2.21 -13.49
C GLN A 35 17.97 -3.28 -13.73
N ALA A 36 19.23 -2.97 -13.43
CA ALA A 36 20.34 -3.92 -13.57
C ALA A 36 20.09 -5.18 -12.73
N VAL A 37 19.67 -5.00 -11.47
CA VAL A 37 19.35 -6.14 -10.60
C VAL A 37 18.16 -6.96 -11.12
N ALA A 38 17.12 -6.31 -11.64
CA ALA A 38 16.01 -7.01 -12.26
C ALA A 38 16.44 -7.83 -13.49
N VAL A 39 17.32 -7.29 -14.35
CA VAL A 39 17.90 -8.03 -15.47
C VAL A 39 18.73 -9.22 -14.99
N VAL A 40 19.56 -9.04 -13.95
CA VAL A 40 20.36 -10.14 -13.37
C VAL A 40 19.45 -11.28 -12.89
N VAL A 41 18.37 -10.98 -12.17
CA VAL A 41 17.41 -12.01 -11.73
C VAL A 41 16.80 -12.74 -12.93
N LEU A 42 16.43 -12.03 -14.00
CA LEU A 42 15.89 -12.67 -15.21
C LEU A 42 16.93 -13.54 -15.93
N LEU A 43 18.18 -13.10 -16.03
CA LEU A 43 19.26 -13.87 -16.65
C LEU A 43 19.57 -15.14 -15.86
N VAL A 44 19.69 -15.02 -14.53
CA VAL A 44 19.91 -16.19 -13.64
C VAL A 44 18.75 -17.17 -13.77
N THR A 45 17.52 -16.66 -13.76
CA THR A 45 16.31 -17.50 -13.89
C THR A 45 16.24 -18.18 -15.26
N GLY A 46 16.51 -17.46 -16.34
CA GLY A 46 16.51 -18.00 -17.70
C GLY A 46 17.61 -19.02 -17.95
N LEU A 47 18.82 -18.76 -17.43
CA LEU A 47 19.93 -19.71 -17.50
C LEU A 47 19.62 -20.98 -16.68
N ALA A 48 19.06 -20.84 -15.49
CA ALA A 48 18.66 -21.97 -14.67
C ALA A 48 17.53 -22.78 -15.32
N TRP A 49 16.58 -22.14 -16.00
CA TRP A 49 15.57 -22.83 -16.81
C TRP A 49 16.26 -23.68 -17.89
N PHE A 50 17.18 -23.11 -18.65
CA PHE A 50 17.83 -23.84 -19.74
C PHE A 50 18.73 -25.00 -19.25
N LEU A 51 19.51 -24.78 -18.20
CA LEU A 51 20.50 -25.76 -17.73
C LEU A 51 19.94 -26.80 -16.75
N VAL A 52 19.06 -26.38 -15.84
CA VAL A 52 18.55 -27.21 -14.73
C VAL A 52 17.05 -26.98 -14.50
N PRO A 53 16.16 -27.33 -15.46
CA PRO A 53 14.73 -26.98 -15.42
C PRO A 53 14.00 -27.42 -14.13
N HIS A 54 14.37 -28.57 -13.58
CA HIS A 54 13.76 -29.18 -12.40
C HIS A 54 13.97 -28.38 -11.09
N ILE A 55 14.96 -27.48 -11.04
CA ILE A 55 15.22 -26.59 -9.89
C ILE A 55 15.27 -25.10 -10.26
N ALA A 56 14.95 -24.76 -11.51
CA ALA A 56 15.08 -23.40 -12.04
C ALA A 56 14.32 -22.35 -11.21
N GLY A 57 13.14 -22.71 -10.71
CA GLY A 57 12.34 -21.87 -9.82
C GLY A 57 12.99 -21.65 -8.47
N TYR A 58 13.61 -22.66 -7.85
CA TYR A 58 14.36 -22.46 -6.60
C TYR A 58 15.55 -21.52 -6.80
N VAL A 59 16.30 -21.68 -7.89
CA VAL A 59 17.45 -20.81 -8.21
C VAL A 59 16.99 -19.38 -8.51
N GLY A 60 16.03 -19.21 -9.42
CA GLY A 60 15.48 -17.90 -9.77
C GLY A 60 14.77 -17.23 -8.59
N GLY A 61 14.03 -18.00 -7.80
CA GLY A 61 13.33 -17.56 -6.60
C GLY A 61 14.29 -17.09 -5.51
N ALA A 62 15.40 -17.80 -5.28
CA ALA A 62 16.45 -17.37 -4.35
C ALA A 62 17.11 -16.06 -4.81
N ALA A 63 17.44 -15.95 -6.10
CA ALA A 63 17.99 -14.71 -6.68
C ALA A 63 17.00 -13.54 -6.54
N TRP A 64 15.72 -13.75 -6.86
CA TRP A 64 14.65 -12.78 -6.67
C TRP A 64 14.51 -12.35 -5.20
N LEU A 65 14.51 -13.31 -4.28
CA LEU A 65 14.34 -13.05 -2.85
C LEU A 65 15.46 -12.17 -2.31
N LEU A 66 16.70 -12.55 -2.59
CA LEU A 66 17.91 -11.90 -2.06
C LEU A 66 18.19 -10.55 -2.72
N LEU A 67 17.96 -10.43 -4.03
CA LEU A 67 18.38 -9.25 -4.79
C LEU A 67 17.26 -8.22 -4.99
N LEU A 68 15.98 -8.63 -4.99
CA LEU A 68 14.86 -7.72 -5.19
C LEU A 68 13.95 -7.62 -3.97
N PHE A 69 13.38 -8.73 -3.51
CA PHE A 69 12.32 -8.71 -2.50
C PHE A 69 12.81 -8.21 -1.14
N LEU A 70 13.88 -8.82 -0.61
CA LEU A 70 14.44 -8.46 0.69
C LEU A 70 14.98 -7.01 0.67
N PRO A 71 15.78 -6.57 -0.32
CA PRO A 71 16.21 -5.18 -0.43
C PRO A 71 15.07 -4.17 -0.47
N ALA A 72 14.04 -4.43 -1.28
CA ALA A 72 12.88 -3.54 -1.38
C ALA A 72 12.09 -3.46 -0.07
N THR A 73 12.02 -4.57 0.68
CA THR A 73 11.32 -4.64 1.97
C THR A 73 12.10 -3.91 3.06
N VAL A 74 13.41 -4.11 3.15
CA VAL A 74 14.28 -3.37 4.09
C VAL A 74 14.25 -1.88 3.79
N LEU A 75 14.26 -1.46 2.52
CA LEU A 75 14.15 -0.06 2.14
C LEU A 75 12.81 0.55 2.58
N ARG A 76 11.69 -0.15 2.35
CA ARG A 76 10.36 0.29 2.83
C ARG A 76 10.33 0.44 4.35
N TRP A 77 10.88 -0.53 5.07
CA TRP A 77 10.97 -0.48 6.53
C TRP A 77 11.84 0.68 7.02
N ALA A 78 12.98 0.94 6.36
CA ALA A 78 13.85 2.07 6.68
C ALA A 78 13.14 3.42 6.46
N ILE A 79 12.36 3.56 5.39
CA ILE A 79 11.54 4.75 5.13
C ILE A 79 10.48 4.94 6.23
N GLU A 80 9.84 3.85 6.68
CA GLU A 80 8.86 3.91 7.78
C GLU A 80 9.52 4.28 9.12
N LEU A 81 10.72 3.77 9.41
CA LEU A 81 11.52 4.18 10.57
C LEU A 81 11.86 5.67 10.50
N ALA A 82 12.27 6.17 9.33
CA ALA A 82 12.56 7.59 9.15
C ALA A 82 11.30 8.46 9.33
N ALA A 83 10.16 8.03 8.78
CA ALA A 83 8.88 8.72 8.92
C ALA A 83 8.37 8.75 10.37
N THR A 84 8.73 7.75 11.18
CA THR A 84 8.44 7.71 12.62
C THR A 84 9.55 8.34 13.47
N HIS A 85 10.44 9.13 12.86
CA HIS A 85 11.55 9.84 13.51
C HIS A 85 12.57 8.93 14.24
N ARG A 86 12.68 7.65 13.83
CA ARG A 86 13.69 6.71 14.32
C ARG A 86 14.92 6.71 13.40
N LEU A 87 15.61 7.85 13.31
CA LEU A 87 16.63 8.09 12.28
C LEU A 87 17.88 7.21 12.43
N THR A 88 18.32 6.91 13.66
CA THR A 88 19.43 5.96 13.89
C THR A 88 19.12 4.57 13.34
N ALA A 89 17.91 4.06 13.59
CA ALA A 89 17.48 2.75 13.12
C ALA A 89 17.34 2.75 11.58
N ALA A 90 16.74 3.80 11.01
CA ALA A 90 16.64 3.98 9.56
C ALA A 90 18.02 3.99 8.89
N ARG A 91 18.97 4.77 9.42
CA ARG A 91 20.34 4.84 8.89
C ARG A 91 21.05 3.49 8.97
N ARG A 92 20.91 2.75 10.08
CA ARG A 92 21.49 1.41 10.23
C ARG A 92 20.90 0.43 9.22
N ALA A 93 19.57 0.45 9.03
CA ALA A 93 18.89 -0.40 8.04
C ALA A 93 19.38 -0.10 6.61
N VAL A 94 19.47 1.17 6.21
CA VAL A 94 20.04 1.56 4.90
C VAL A 94 21.53 1.21 4.81
N GLY A 95 22.27 1.33 5.92
CA GLY A 95 23.68 0.93 6.00
C GLY A 95 23.90 -0.55 5.70
N LEU A 96 23.11 -1.43 6.32
CA LEU A 96 23.13 -2.87 6.04
C LEU A 96 22.68 -3.16 4.61
N LEU A 97 21.62 -2.48 4.14
CA LEU A 97 21.09 -2.66 2.80
C LEU A 97 22.12 -2.34 1.70
N ARG A 98 23.01 -1.38 1.93
CA ARG A 98 24.09 -1.05 0.99
C ARG A 98 25.07 -2.21 0.77
N LEU A 99 25.22 -3.13 1.73
CA LEU A 99 26.06 -4.31 1.59
C LEU A 99 25.43 -5.31 0.61
N LEU A 100 24.10 -5.48 0.69
CA LEU A 100 23.34 -6.39 -0.16
C LEU A 100 23.07 -5.80 -1.56
N HIS A 101 22.97 -4.48 -1.65
CA HIS A 101 22.52 -3.80 -2.87
C HIS A 101 23.26 -2.45 -3.03
N PRO A 102 24.52 -2.43 -3.51
CA PRO A 102 25.39 -1.25 -3.52
C PRO A 102 25.06 -0.25 -4.66
N VAL A 103 23.86 0.31 -4.67
CA VAL A 103 23.46 1.31 -5.67
C VAL A 103 23.66 2.75 -5.18
N PRO A 104 24.07 3.71 -6.04
CA PRO A 104 24.39 5.08 -5.64
C PRO A 104 23.31 5.77 -4.79
N ALA A 105 22.03 5.54 -5.11
CA ALA A 105 20.90 6.09 -4.38
C ALA A 105 20.90 5.72 -2.88
N LEU A 106 21.33 4.49 -2.51
CA LEU A 106 21.38 4.08 -1.10
C LEU A 106 22.55 4.72 -0.34
N PHE A 107 23.64 5.04 -1.03
CA PHE A 107 24.74 5.81 -0.44
C PHE A 107 24.34 7.26 -0.18
N GLU A 108 23.58 7.86 -1.08
CA GLU A 108 22.98 9.18 -0.87
C GLU A 108 21.97 9.17 0.28
N GLU A 109 21.06 8.21 0.31
CA GLU A 109 20.03 8.08 1.35
C GLU A 109 20.67 7.93 2.74
N HIS A 110 21.72 7.10 2.84
CA HIS A 110 22.47 6.95 4.08
C HIS A 110 23.12 8.25 4.55
N ARG A 111 23.63 9.07 3.62
CA ARG A 111 24.23 10.38 3.94
C ARG A 111 23.18 11.38 4.43
N LEU A 112 22.02 11.44 3.77
CA LEU A 112 20.88 12.23 4.22
C LEU A 112 20.46 11.83 5.65
N LEU A 113 20.24 10.53 5.89
CA LEU A 113 19.85 10.01 7.20
C LEU A 113 20.89 10.29 8.29
N ARG A 114 22.19 10.25 7.96
CA ARG A 114 23.26 10.63 8.89
C ARG A 114 23.17 12.10 9.29
N GLY A 115 22.94 13.00 8.33
CA GLY A 115 22.76 14.43 8.63
C GLY A 115 21.54 14.70 9.50
N LEU A 116 20.42 14.04 9.20
CA LEU A 116 19.19 14.16 10.01
C LEU A 116 19.37 13.57 11.42
N GLU A 117 20.06 12.44 11.56
CA GLU A 117 20.35 11.84 12.87
C GLU A 117 21.20 12.78 13.75
N LEU A 118 22.23 13.40 13.17
CA LEU A 118 23.07 14.37 13.90
C LEU A 118 22.23 15.56 14.40
N ALA A 119 21.35 16.08 13.55
CA ALA A 119 20.42 17.15 13.94
C ALA A 119 19.45 16.69 15.05
N GLN A 120 18.92 15.48 14.96
CA GLN A 120 18.06 14.91 16.01
C GLN A 120 18.78 14.73 17.36
N ARG A 121 20.10 14.53 17.35
CA ARG A 121 20.92 14.48 18.56
C ARG A 121 21.30 15.88 19.11
N GLY A 122 21.00 16.94 18.37
CA GLY A 122 21.35 18.32 18.72
C GLY A 122 22.71 18.80 18.18
N ASP A 123 23.43 17.99 17.41
CA ASP A 123 24.70 18.40 16.78
C ASP A 123 24.44 19.11 15.44
N ARG A 124 24.00 20.36 15.53
CA ARG A 124 23.59 21.17 14.37
C ARG A 124 24.74 21.42 13.40
N THR A 125 25.95 21.64 13.89
CA THR A 125 27.13 21.94 13.06
C THR A 125 27.52 20.74 12.22
N ALA A 126 27.64 19.55 12.83
CA ALA A 126 27.95 18.33 12.09
C ALA A 126 26.81 17.95 11.13
N ALA A 127 25.56 18.18 11.53
CA ALA A 127 24.40 17.94 10.68
C ALA A 127 24.43 18.79 9.40
N LEU A 128 24.66 20.11 9.52
CA LEU A 128 24.75 21.02 8.37
C LEU A 128 25.90 20.63 7.44
N HIS A 129 27.06 20.28 7.99
CA HIS A 129 28.19 19.81 7.18
C HIS A 129 27.83 18.54 6.39
N ALA A 130 27.22 17.55 7.06
CA ALA A 130 26.80 16.30 6.43
C ALA A 130 25.73 16.51 5.33
N LEU A 131 24.73 17.36 5.60
CA LEU A 131 23.65 17.65 4.65
C LEU A 131 24.12 18.46 3.45
N ARG A 132 24.97 19.48 3.63
CA ARG A 132 25.56 20.24 2.53
C ARG A 132 26.40 19.34 1.61
N HIS A 133 27.14 18.40 2.19
CA HIS A 133 27.87 17.42 1.40
C HIS A 133 26.92 16.48 0.64
N ALA A 134 25.81 16.06 1.25
CA ALA A 134 24.79 15.23 0.61
C ALA A 134 23.94 15.98 -0.44
N ALA A 135 23.89 17.31 -0.37
CA ALA A 135 23.14 18.18 -1.29
C ALA A 135 23.81 18.37 -2.66
N ARG A 136 25.01 17.81 -2.88
CA ARG A 136 25.73 17.91 -4.15
C ARG A 136 25.10 17.00 -5.20
N GLY A 137 24.65 17.58 -6.30
CA GLY A 137 24.19 16.85 -7.50
C GLY A 137 22.69 17.01 -7.81
N PRO A 138 22.24 16.48 -8.95
CA PRO A 138 20.87 16.68 -9.46
C PRO A 138 19.86 15.66 -8.93
N THR A 139 20.24 14.83 -7.95
CA THR A 139 19.40 13.72 -7.50
C THR A 139 18.27 14.18 -6.58
N ARG A 140 17.26 13.32 -6.44
CA ARG A 140 16.15 13.53 -5.50
C ARG A 140 16.63 13.70 -4.05
N ILE A 141 17.57 12.85 -3.65
CA ILE A 141 18.10 12.82 -2.28
C ILE A 141 18.99 14.06 -2.03
N ALA A 142 19.75 14.50 -3.04
CA ALA A 142 20.49 15.76 -2.99
C ALA A 142 19.55 16.96 -2.79
N ARG A 143 18.44 17.02 -3.53
CA ARG A 143 17.40 18.04 -3.33
C ARG A 143 16.79 18.00 -1.92
N GLN A 144 16.47 16.81 -1.40
CA GLN A 144 16.00 16.69 -0.02
C GLN A 144 17.04 17.15 1.00
N SER A 145 18.31 16.84 0.77
CA SER A 145 19.41 17.30 1.63
C SER A 145 19.56 18.82 1.59
N ALA A 146 19.42 19.45 0.41
CA ALA A 146 19.42 20.91 0.27
C ALA A 146 18.24 21.55 1.01
N ALA A 147 17.04 20.99 0.87
CA ALA A 147 15.84 21.47 1.57
C ALA A 147 15.98 21.37 3.10
N GLN A 148 16.52 20.25 3.60
CA GLN A 148 16.77 20.05 5.03
C GLN A 148 17.90 20.97 5.55
N THR A 149 18.87 21.31 4.71
CA THR A 149 19.90 22.32 5.04
C THR A 149 19.25 23.68 5.26
N LEU A 150 18.43 24.16 4.32
CA LEU A 150 17.72 25.44 4.47
C LEU A 150 16.78 25.44 5.69
N ARG A 151 16.12 24.31 5.97
CA ARG A 151 15.32 24.11 7.19
C ARG A 151 16.16 24.28 8.45
N LEU A 152 17.31 23.59 8.53
CA LEU A 152 18.20 23.70 9.69
C LEU A 152 18.83 25.10 9.82
N GLU A 153 19.01 25.82 8.71
CA GLU A 153 19.43 27.22 8.72
C GLU A 153 18.29 28.19 9.04
N ARG A 154 17.04 27.70 9.09
CA ARG A 154 15.80 28.49 9.34
C ARG A 154 15.51 29.54 8.27
N LYS A 155 15.99 29.31 7.05
CA LYS A 155 15.73 30.17 5.90
C LYS A 155 14.39 29.82 5.25
N TRP A 156 13.30 30.06 5.99
CA TRP A 156 11.96 29.62 5.57
C TRP A 156 11.48 30.26 4.26
N PRO A 157 11.63 31.58 4.01
CA PRO A 157 11.24 32.18 2.74
C PRO A 157 12.04 31.60 1.56
N GLU A 158 13.36 31.48 1.71
CA GLU A 158 14.22 30.87 0.68
C GLU A 158 13.86 29.42 0.43
N LEU A 159 13.58 28.63 1.47
CA LEU A 159 13.13 27.25 1.35
C LEU A 159 11.79 27.16 0.62
N ALA A 160 10.85 28.07 0.89
CA ALA A 160 9.56 28.09 0.22
C ALA A 160 9.72 28.38 -1.29
N ASP A 161 10.49 29.40 -1.66
CA ASP A 161 10.69 29.77 -3.06
C ASP A 161 11.57 28.76 -3.82
N TRP A 162 12.59 28.21 -3.16
CA TRP A 162 13.39 27.11 -3.68
C TRP A 162 12.51 25.88 -3.91
N SER A 163 11.71 25.48 -2.94
CA SER A 163 10.86 24.29 -3.06
C SER A 163 9.77 24.49 -4.12
N ARG A 164 9.19 25.69 -4.24
CA ARG A 164 8.19 26.01 -5.27
C ARG A 164 8.74 25.73 -6.68
N ARG A 165 9.97 26.19 -6.97
CA ARG A 165 10.62 25.94 -8.27
C ARG A 165 10.81 24.44 -8.55
N HIS A 166 11.25 23.69 -7.55
CA HIS A 166 11.54 22.25 -7.69
C HIS A 166 10.29 21.36 -7.65
N VAL A 167 9.22 21.80 -7.00
CA VAL A 167 7.92 21.11 -6.97
C VAL A 167 7.12 21.40 -8.25
N ALA A 168 7.29 22.58 -8.87
CA ALA A 168 6.58 22.97 -10.10
C ALA A 168 7.20 22.39 -11.38
N GLN A 169 8.53 22.26 -11.47
CA GLN A 169 9.23 21.80 -12.68
C GLN A 169 9.12 20.29 -12.96
N VAL A 170 8.50 19.50 -12.09
CA VAL A 170 8.52 18.03 -12.17
C VAL A 170 7.12 17.46 -12.39
N GLY A 171 6.82 17.08 -13.64
CA GLY A 171 5.61 16.37 -14.04
C GLY A 171 5.51 14.92 -13.49
N VAL A 172 4.29 14.34 -13.57
CA VAL A 172 3.84 13.01 -13.08
C VAL A 172 4.92 12.17 -12.35
N GLY A 173 5.19 12.57 -11.12
CA GLY A 173 6.31 12.06 -10.32
C GLY A 173 7.01 13.15 -9.53
N THR A 174 6.24 14.15 -9.05
CA THR A 174 6.69 15.21 -8.13
C THR A 174 7.56 14.60 -7.05
N ASP A 175 8.58 15.29 -6.56
CA ASP A 175 9.28 14.83 -5.36
C ASP A 175 8.35 15.00 -4.15
N VAL A 176 7.44 14.04 -4.01
CA VAL A 176 6.36 14.07 -3.04
C VAL A 176 6.88 14.17 -1.60
N ALA A 177 8.14 13.79 -1.37
CA ALA A 177 8.79 13.93 -0.07
C ALA A 177 9.26 15.36 0.23
N LEU A 178 9.40 16.24 -0.78
CA LEU A 178 9.64 17.68 -0.54
C LEU A 178 8.36 18.43 -0.15
N LEU A 179 7.17 17.91 -0.46
CA LEU A 179 5.91 18.62 -0.22
C LEU A 179 5.69 18.99 1.26
N PRO A 180 5.87 18.07 2.24
CA PRO A 180 5.76 18.47 3.64
C PRO A 180 6.76 19.56 4.04
N LEU A 181 7.99 19.55 3.51
CA LEU A 181 8.96 20.61 3.77
C LEU A 181 8.54 21.94 3.14
N TYR A 182 8.02 21.91 1.91
CA TYR A 182 7.50 23.09 1.22
C TYR A 182 6.35 23.74 1.98
N PHE A 183 5.35 22.94 2.38
CA PHE A 183 4.21 23.43 3.12
C PHE A 183 4.59 23.93 4.51
N ARG A 184 5.55 23.25 5.16
CA ARG A 184 6.11 23.77 6.41
C ARG A 184 6.77 25.13 6.18
N ALA A 185 7.59 25.27 5.15
CA ALA A 185 8.26 26.53 4.84
C ALA A 185 7.29 27.69 4.57
N LEU A 186 6.18 27.44 3.85
CA LEU A 186 5.13 28.45 3.65
C LEU A 186 4.50 28.88 4.98
N GLY A 187 4.18 27.92 5.85
CA GLY A 187 3.60 28.21 7.16
C GLY A 187 4.54 28.99 8.08
N GLU A 188 5.81 28.59 8.16
CA GLU A 188 6.83 29.27 8.98
C GLU A 188 7.21 30.64 8.43
N ALA A 189 7.05 30.88 7.11
CA ALA A 189 7.23 32.19 6.48
C ALA A 189 5.97 33.08 6.53
N ASP A 190 4.95 32.70 7.30
CA ASP A 190 3.63 33.35 7.41
C ASP A 190 2.87 33.53 6.06
N ARG A 191 3.19 32.70 5.06
CA ARG A 191 2.53 32.66 3.75
C ARG A 191 1.37 31.67 3.76
N ARG A 192 0.42 31.86 4.68
CA ARG A 192 -0.65 30.87 4.95
C ARG A 192 -1.72 30.78 3.85
N ASP A 193 -2.01 31.87 3.15
CA ASP A 193 -2.90 31.80 1.97
C ASP A 193 -2.29 30.94 0.86
N ASP A 194 -1.00 31.15 0.56
CA ASP A 194 -0.24 30.30 -0.37
C ASP A 194 -0.25 28.83 0.08
N LEU A 195 -0.06 28.56 1.38
CA LEU A 195 -0.07 27.20 1.94
C LEU A 195 -1.37 26.47 1.61
N VAL A 196 -2.52 27.09 1.89
CA VAL A 196 -3.84 26.47 1.67
C VAL A 196 -4.11 26.30 0.18
N LEU A 197 -3.87 27.32 -0.64
CA LEU A 197 -4.14 27.27 -2.07
C LEU A 197 -3.26 26.23 -2.78
N GLN A 198 -1.97 26.18 -2.45
CA GLN A 198 -1.04 25.21 -3.04
C GLN A 198 -1.35 23.78 -2.61
N PHE A 199 -1.82 23.56 -1.38
CA PHE A 199 -2.30 22.25 -0.93
C PHE A 199 -3.58 21.84 -1.66
N ALA A 200 -4.59 22.71 -1.68
CA ALA A 200 -5.88 22.43 -2.30
C ALA A 200 -5.74 22.07 -3.80
N GLY A 201 -4.90 22.83 -4.53
CA GLY A 201 -4.60 22.55 -5.94
C GLY A 201 -3.92 21.19 -6.20
N ARG A 202 -3.32 20.56 -5.18
CA ARG A 202 -2.61 19.27 -5.27
C ARG A 202 -3.30 18.12 -4.55
N ALA A 203 -4.24 18.40 -3.64
CA ALA A 203 -4.89 17.40 -2.81
C ALA A 203 -5.46 16.22 -3.62
N ARG A 204 -6.15 16.50 -4.73
CA ARG A 204 -6.71 15.47 -5.62
C ARG A 204 -5.63 14.59 -6.28
N ALA A 205 -4.49 15.18 -6.65
CA ALA A 205 -3.36 14.47 -7.24
C ALA A 205 -2.56 13.65 -6.19
N LEU A 206 -2.55 14.08 -4.93
CA LEU A 206 -1.92 13.33 -3.83
C LEU A 206 -2.81 12.21 -3.29
N LEU A 207 -4.13 12.37 -3.31
CA LEU A 207 -5.06 11.28 -2.99
C LEU A 207 -5.18 10.26 -4.12
N ALA A 208 -4.49 10.53 -5.22
CA ALA A 208 -4.59 9.73 -6.41
C ALA A 208 -3.76 8.42 -6.32
N SER A 209 -2.72 8.36 -5.49
CA SER A 209 -1.93 7.16 -5.30
C SER A 209 -1.78 6.83 -3.82
N PRO A 210 -1.90 5.54 -3.41
CA PRO A 210 -1.56 5.15 -2.04
C PRO A 210 -0.11 5.47 -1.66
N LEU A 211 0.80 5.50 -2.63
CA LEU A 211 2.20 5.86 -2.43
C LEU A 211 2.39 7.32 -1.98
N THR A 212 1.39 8.17 -2.19
CA THR A 212 1.45 9.60 -1.88
C THR A 212 0.63 9.97 -0.63
N TYR A 213 -0.05 9.01 0.00
CA TYR A 213 -0.80 9.25 1.23
C TYR A 213 0.04 9.75 2.40
N PRO A 214 1.24 9.22 2.68
CA PRO A 214 2.03 9.74 3.80
C PRO A 214 2.36 11.22 3.64
N ALA A 215 2.68 11.65 2.42
CA ALA A 215 2.92 13.06 2.13
C ALA A 215 1.62 13.88 2.15
N PHE A 216 0.50 13.33 1.68
CA PHE A 216 -0.80 13.98 1.82
C PHE A 216 -1.14 14.24 3.29
N ASP A 217 -1.10 13.21 4.13
CA ASP A 217 -1.48 13.31 5.55
C ASP A 217 -0.53 14.25 6.31
N MET A 218 0.79 14.19 6.05
CA MET A 218 1.75 15.14 6.63
C MET A 218 1.52 16.58 6.14
N SER A 219 1.18 16.76 4.86
CA SER A 219 0.87 18.09 4.30
C SER A 219 -0.42 18.65 4.87
N LEU A 220 -1.44 17.80 5.05
CA LEU A 220 -2.71 18.16 5.65
C LEU A 220 -2.52 18.53 7.12
N LEU A 221 -1.70 17.79 7.88
CA LEU A 221 -1.33 18.16 9.24
C LEU A 221 -0.78 19.59 9.31
N LEU A 222 0.12 19.96 8.39
CA LEU A 222 0.71 21.29 8.34
C LEU A 222 -0.36 22.35 8.05
N VAL A 223 -1.20 22.12 7.05
CA VAL A 223 -2.31 23.01 6.70
C VAL A 223 -3.26 23.21 7.89
N LEU A 224 -3.70 22.13 8.53
CA LEU A 224 -4.60 22.21 9.68
C LEU A 224 -3.94 22.93 10.87
N ALA A 225 -2.66 22.67 11.13
CA ALA A 225 -1.92 23.31 12.21
C ALA A 225 -1.76 24.82 11.96
N PHE A 226 -1.23 25.21 10.81
CA PHE A 226 -1.01 26.63 10.46
C PHE A 226 -2.31 27.40 10.18
N CYS A 227 -3.47 26.73 10.08
CA CYS A 227 -4.78 27.38 9.95
C CYS A 227 -5.63 27.30 11.24
N GLY A 228 -5.06 26.85 12.36
CA GLY A 228 -5.76 26.81 13.66
C GLY A 228 -6.89 25.78 13.76
N ARG A 229 -6.85 24.72 12.95
CA ARG A 229 -7.93 23.70 12.87
C ARG A 229 -7.70 22.56 13.86
N THR A 230 -7.82 22.87 15.16
CA THR A 230 -7.47 21.96 16.28
C THR A 230 -8.27 20.65 16.27
N GLY A 231 -9.59 20.70 16.08
CA GLY A 231 -10.47 19.53 16.08
C GLY A 231 -10.13 18.51 14.97
N PRO A 232 -10.16 18.92 13.69
CA PRO A 232 -9.74 18.07 12.58
C PRO A 232 -8.30 17.56 12.71
N LEU A 233 -7.37 18.39 13.20
CA LEU A 233 -5.99 18.00 13.43
C LEU A 233 -5.89 16.85 14.46
N ARG A 234 -6.58 16.97 15.60
CA ARG A 234 -6.58 15.91 16.64
C ARG A 234 -7.11 14.59 16.09
N ARG A 235 -8.18 14.62 15.30
CA ARG A 235 -8.71 13.43 14.61
C ARG A 235 -7.69 12.82 13.64
N LEU A 236 -7.02 13.64 12.84
CA LEU A 236 -5.98 13.18 11.92
C LEU A 236 -4.82 12.48 12.67
N LEU A 237 -4.38 13.05 13.79
CA LEU A 237 -3.32 12.52 14.65
C LEU A 237 -3.70 11.21 15.37
N GLN A 238 -4.98 11.00 15.65
CA GLN A 238 -5.49 9.78 16.29
C GLN A 238 -5.75 8.64 15.29
N THR A 239 -6.08 8.98 14.05
CA THR A 239 -6.46 8.01 13.02
C THR A 239 -5.29 7.70 12.07
N ARG A 240 -5.05 8.57 11.09
CA ARG A 240 -4.10 8.35 9.99
C ARG A 240 -2.65 8.55 10.41
N LEU A 241 -2.38 9.50 11.30
CA LEU A 241 -1.05 9.82 11.81
C LEU A 241 -0.79 9.26 13.22
N ARG A 242 -1.45 8.14 13.58
CA ARG A 242 -1.28 7.53 14.92
C ARG A 242 0.16 7.15 15.25
N LYS A 243 0.95 6.79 14.23
CA LYS A 243 2.36 6.37 14.38
C LYS A 243 3.33 7.55 14.59
N LEU A 244 2.87 8.79 14.44
CA LEU A 244 3.70 9.97 14.66
C LEU A 244 4.15 10.03 16.14
N PRO A 245 5.41 10.42 16.44
CA PRO A 245 5.88 10.51 17.83
C PRO A 245 5.02 11.46 18.68
N PRO A 246 4.81 11.16 19.98
CA PRO A 246 4.03 12.02 20.88
C PRO A 246 4.50 13.47 20.90
N ASP A 247 5.82 13.69 20.97
CA ASP A 247 6.44 15.01 20.98
C ASP A 247 6.07 15.83 19.73
N MET A 248 6.04 15.19 18.56
CA MET A 248 5.62 15.85 17.32
C MET A 248 4.13 16.15 17.29
N LYS A 249 3.29 15.25 17.82
CA LYS A 249 1.85 15.50 17.93
C LYS A 249 1.59 16.72 18.80
N GLU A 250 2.24 16.80 19.96
CA GLU A 250 2.13 17.95 20.86
C GLU A 250 2.62 19.25 20.23
N PHE A 251 3.75 19.22 19.52
CA PHE A 251 4.28 20.38 18.80
C PHE A 251 3.28 20.96 17.78
N TRP A 252 2.68 20.09 16.96
CA TRP A 252 1.72 20.53 15.95
C TRP A 252 0.36 20.91 16.53
N ILE A 253 -0.06 20.29 17.64
CA ILE A 253 -1.24 20.72 18.40
C ILE A 253 -1.03 22.11 18.97
N ALA A 254 0.13 22.39 19.60
CA ALA A 254 0.45 23.73 20.11
C ALA A 254 0.43 24.77 19.00
N THR A 255 0.95 24.42 17.82
CA THR A 255 0.88 25.28 16.63
C THR A 255 -0.56 25.64 16.27
N ALA A 256 -1.45 24.66 16.24
CA ALA A 256 -2.87 24.88 15.96
C ALA A 256 -3.58 25.71 17.04
N GLU A 257 -3.31 25.42 18.32
CA GLU A 257 -3.87 26.15 19.46
C GLU A 257 -3.47 27.64 19.39
N PHE A 258 -2.19 27.93 19.13
CA PHE A 258 -1.70 29.30 18.99
C PHE A 258 -2.39 30.05 17.85
N THR A 259 -2.47 29.44 16.66
CA THR A 259 -3.13 30.06 15.51
C THR A 259 -4.64 30.21 15.70
N ALA A 260 -5.28 29.34 16.48
CA ALA A 260 -6.69 29.45 16.83
C ALA A 260 -6.98 30.56 17.88
N GLY A 261 -5.93 31.14 18.48
CA GLY A 261 -6.04 32.18 19.50
C GLY A 261 -5.88 31.70 20.95
N ASP A 262 -5.77 30.39 21.18
CA ASP A 262 -5.51 29.80 22.50
C ASP A 262 -4.02 29.84 22.84
N ARG A 263 -3.53 31.05 23.12
CA ARG A 263 -2.10 31.32 23.33
C ARG A 263 -1.56 30.70 24.60
N THR A 264 -2.34 30.72 25.67
CA THR A 264 -1.91 30.23 26.99
C THR A 264 -1.65 28.73 26.92
N SER A 265 -2.61 27.95 26.41
CA SER A 265 -2.45 26.50 26.26
C SER A 265 -1.30 26.15 25.31
N ALA A 266 -1.18 26.86 24.19
CA ALA A 266 -0.12 26.63 23.22
C ALA A 266 1.27 26.88 23.82
N ARG A 267 1.43 27.99 24.55
CA ARG A 267 2.70 28.37 25.20
C ARG A 267 3.09 27.36 26.27
N THR A 268 2.18 27.05 27.20
CA THR A 268 2.43 26.06 28.25
C THR A 268 2.80 24.70 27.67
N ARG A 269 2.12 24.27 26.59
CA ARG A 269 2.44 23.02 25.91
C ARG A 269 3.84 23.02 25.31
N LEU A 270 4.25 24.11 24.64
CA LEU A 270 5.58 24.21 24.06
C LEU A 270 6.69 24.32 25.11
N GLU A 271 6.49 25.05 26.19
CA GLU A 271 7.46 25.17 27.29
C GLU A 271 7.70 23.81 27.95
N HIS A 272 6.61 23.09 28.27
CA HIS A 272 6.70 21.73 28.81
C HIS A 272 7.38 20.76 27.83
N LEU A 273 7.02 20.83 26.54
CA LEU A 273 7.62 19.99 25.50
C LEU A 273 9.12 20.30 25.32
N HIS A 274 9.50 21.57 25.29
CA HIS A 274 10.89 22.02 25.16
C HIS A 274 11.76 21.50 26.31
N ALA A 275 11.25 21.56 27.55
CA ALA A 275 11.96 21.11 28.73
C ALA A 275 12.20 19.59 28.76
N ARG A 276 11.25 18.79 28.26
CA ARG A 276 11.31 17.32 28.36
C ARG A 276 11.88 16.60 27.13
N THR A 277 11.79 17.21 25.95
CA THR A 277 12.08 16.49 24.70
C THR A 277 13.58 16.24 24.51
N ARG A 278 13.91 15.01 24.11
CA ARG A 278 15.27 14.61 23.75
C ARG A 278 15.56 14.79 22.26
N ASP A 279 14.55 15.04 21.44
CA ASP A 279 14.70 15.24 19.99
C ASP A 279 15.16 16.69 19.72
N GLY A 280 16.36 16.83 19.17
CA GLY A 280 16.97 18.12 18.84
C GLY A 280 16.15 18.95 17.87
N PHE A 281 15.45 18.34 16.89
CA PHE A 281 14.57 19.09 16.00
C PHE A 281 13.41 19.71 16.78
N VAL A 282 12.74 18.91 17.59
CA VAL A 282 11.58 19.38 18.36
C VAL A 282 12.01 20.43 19.38
N ARG A 283 13.13 20.21 20.07
CA ARG A 283 13.67 21.17 21.05
C ARG A 283 13.97 22.52 20.41
N ASP A 284 14.68 22.52 19.29
CA ASP A 284 15.06 23.72 18.56
C ASP A 284 13.86 24.45 17.95
N ASP A 285 12.91 23.68 17.40
CA ASP A 285 11.66 24.19 16.84
C ASP A 285 10.79 24.84 17.94
N CYS A 286 10.68 24.21 19.12
CA CYS A 286 9.99 24.80 20.28
C CYS A 286 10.63 26.12 20.73
N ALA A 287 11.96 26.13 20.90
CA ALA A 287 12.69 27.30 21.36
C ALA A 287 12.51 28.50 20.42
N GLU A 288 12.53 28.25 19.12
CA GLU A 288 12.30 29.31 18.14
C GLU A 288 10.88 29.84 18.20
N ARG A 289 9.92 28.92 18.26
CA ARG A 289 8.51 29.25 18.19
C ARG A 289 8.09 30.07 19.42
N LEU A 290 8.60 29.73 20.60
CA LEU A 290 8.42 30.52 21.83
C LEU A 290 8.99 31.94 21.71
N ARG A 291 10.15 32.13 21.06
CA ARG A 291 10.72 33.47 20.80
C ARG A 291 9.88 34.26 19.80
N HIS A 292 9.55 33.66 18.66
CA HIS A 292 8.81 34.32 17.59
C HIS A 292 7.38 34.71 18.01
N TRP A 293 6.71 33.83 18.76
CA TRP A 293 5.34 34.07 19.24
C TRP A 293 5.23 35.11 20.36
N ALA A 294 6.35 35.50 20.97
CA ALA A 294 6.36 36.59 21.94
C ALA A 294 6.02 37.94 21.28
N THR A 295 6.36 38.10 20.00
CA THR A 295 6.25 39.39 19.29
C THR A 295 5.39 39.33 18.03
N HIS A 296 5.06 38.14 17.51
CA HIS A 296 4.35 37.98 16.24
C HIS A 296 2.96 37.36 16.41
N GLN A 297 1.97 37.93 15.71
CA GLN A 297 0.62 37.39 15.60
C GLN A 297 0.31 37.01 14.15
N PRO A 298 -0.24 35.81 13.89
CA PRO A 298 -0.64 35.44 12.54
C PRO A 298 -1.80 36.33 12.07
N ALA A 299 -1.67 36.96 10.90
CA ALA A 299 -2.76 37.67 10.24
C ALA A 299 -4.01 36.77 9.99
N PRO A 300 -5.22 37.32 9.89
CA PRO A 300 -6.38 36.55 9.44
C PRO A 300 -6.18 35.99 8.02
N LEU A 301 -6.69 34.79 7.74
CA LEU A 301 -6.71 34.24 6.38
C LEU A 301 -7.66 35.05 5.49
N ALA A 302 -7.32 35.21 4.20
CA ALA A 302 -8.22 35.84 3.24
C ALA A 302 -9.54 35.05 3.10
N THR A 303 -10.66 35.75 2.86
CA THR A 303 -12.00 35.13 2.77
C THR A 303 -12.08 33.96 1.77
N PRO A 304 -11.49 34.03 0.55
CA PRO A 304 -11.47 32.89 -0.37
C PRO A 304 -10.75 31.67 0.23
N THR A 305 -9.63 31.90 0.91
CA THR A 305 -8.84 30.87 1.58
C THR A 305 -9.62 30.20 2.71
N GLN A 306 -10.39 30.98 3.48
CA GLN A 306 -11.26 30.44 4.53
C GLN A 306 -12.32 29.48 3.97
N ALA A 307 -12.88 29.77 2.79
CA ALA A 307 -13.80 28.85 2.12
C ALA A 307 -13.08 27.57 1.64
N THR A 308 -11.86 27.69 1.11
CA THR A 308 -11.06 26.55 0.67
C THR A 308 -10.73 25.59 1.81
N ILE A 309 -10.29 26.10 2.97
CA ILE A 309 -9.95 25.22 4.10
C ILE A 309 -11.17 24.48 4.65
N ARG A 310 -12.36 25.11 4.69
CA ARG A 310 -13.61 24.43 5.08
C ARG A 310 -13.95 23.27 4.15
N ARG A 311 -13.74 23.43 2.83
CA ARG A 311 -13.92 22.34 1.86
C ARG A 311 -12.92 21.21 2.08
N VAL A 312 -11.66 21.55 2.38
CA VAL A 312 -10.61 20.56 2.70
C VAL A 312 -11.01 19.75 3.95
N GLU A 313 -11.54 20.38 4.99
CA GLU A 313 -12.03 19.70 6.20
C GLU A 313 -13.14 18.69 5.86
N GLN A 314 -14.15 19.12 5.09
CA GLN A 314 -15.26 18.27 4.66
C GLN A 314 -14.79 17.08 3.80
N ASP A 315 -13.91 17.33 2.83
CA ASP A 315 -13.37 16.30 1.93
C ASP A 315 -12.54 15.23 2.67
N VAL A 316 -11.86 15.61 3.75
CA VAL A 316 -11.06 14.70 4.57
C VAL A 316 -11.96 13.84 5.47
N GLU A 317 -13.02 14.43 6.03
CA GLU A 317 -13.98 13.71 6.88
C GLU A 317 -14.79 12.67 6.10
N LEU A 318 -15.10 12.95 4.83
CA LEU A 318 -15.88 12.06 3.96
C LEU A 318 -15.08 10.91 3.34
N ARG A 319 -13.73 10.92 3.46
CA ARG A 319 -12.86 9.90 2.87
C ARG A 319 -12.33 8.96 3.97
N PRO A 320 -13.00 7.82 4.25
CA PRO A 320 -12.36 6.76 5.04
C PRO A 320 -11.01 6.40 4.40
N GLY A 321 -10.02 6.07 5.23
CA GLY A 321 -8.67 5.71 4.77
C GLY A 321 -8.76 4.63 3.69
N SER A 322 -7.85 4.69 2.70
CA SER A 322 -7.72 3.81 1.53
C SER A 322 -8.78 2.70 1.43
N MET A 323 -9.58 2.66 0.36
CA MET A 323 -10.61 1.62 0.12
C MET A 323 -10.09 0.16 0.23
N PHE A 324 -8.77 -0.05 0.24
CA PHE A 324 -8.08 -1.33 0.48
C PHE A 324 -7.76 -1.64 1.95
N ALA A 325 -7.98 -0.72 2.87
CA ALA A 325 -7.79 -0.94 4.30
C ALA A 325 -9.16 -1.28 4.89
N ALA A 326 -9.30 -2.52 5.36
CA ALA A 326 -10.38 -2.85 6.28
C ALA A 326 -10.34 -1.83 7.43
N GLU A 327 -11.48 -1.19 7.72
CA GLU A 327 -11.63 -0.30 8.88
C GLU A 327 -11.07 -1.02 10.13
N PRO A 328 -9.99 -0.49 10.76
CA PRO A 328 -9.39 -1.13 11.92
C PRO A 328 -10.44 -1.29 13.04
N GLY A 329 -10.78 -2.53 13.37
CA GLY A 329 -11.75 -2.87 14.42
C GLY A 329 -13.08 -3.44 13.94
N ARG A 330 -13.39 -3.42 12.62
CA ARG A 330 -14.56 -4.16 12.11
C ARG A 330 -14.31 -5.66 12.14
N ARG A 331 -15.19 -6.40 12.83
CA ARG A 331 -15.17 -7.87 12.86
C ARG A 331 -15.47 -8.41 11.47
N THR A 332 -14.71 -9.42 11.05
CA THR A 332 -14.85 -10.11 9.76
C THR A 332 -15.07 -11.61 10.01
N PRO A 333 -16.18 -11.96 10.70
CA PRO A 333 -16.39 -13.32 11.20
C PRO A 333 -16.55 -14.33 10.08
N VAL A 334 -17.18 -13.98 8.95
CA VAL A 334 -17.43 -14.95 7.88
C VAL A 334 -16.13 -15.36 7.21
N VAL A 335 -15.20 -14.43 6.98
CA VAL A 335 -13.88 -14.77 6.44
C VAL A 335 -13.16 -15.77 7.35
N LEU A 336 -13.18 -15.54 8.67
CA LEU A 336 -12.54 -16.45 9.62
C LEU A 336 -13.22 -17.82 9.66
N VAL A 337 -14.55 -17.86 9.58
CA VAL A 337 -15.31 -19.12 9.50
C VAL A 337 -14.96 -19.88 8.23
N LEU A 338 -14.93 -19.23 7.07
CA LEU A 338 -14.56 -19.88 5.80
C LEU A 338 -13.14 -20.45 5.84
N LEU A 339 -12.18 -19.72 6.41
CA LEU A 339 -10.82 -20.21 6.62
C LEU A 339 -10.78 -21.42 7.56
N GLY A 340 -11.53 -21.39 8.65
CA GLY A 340 -11.67 -22.51 9.58
C GLY A 340 -12.29 -23.74 8.92
N VAL A 341 -13.35 -23.56 8.13
CA VAL A 341 -14.00 -24.64 7.37
C VAL A 341 -13.03 -25.25 6.35
N ASN A 342 -12.33 -24.44 5.56
CA ASN A 342 -11.33 -24.93 4.61
C ASN A 342 -10.23 -25.75 5.31
N ALA A 343 -9.74 -25.29 6.45
CA ALA A 343 -8.73 -26.01 7.24
C ALA A 343 -9.28 -27.32 7.82
N ALA A 344 -10.53 -27.33 8.30
CA ALA A 344 -11.17 -28.53 8.82
C ALA A 344 -11.41 -29.58 7.73
N VAL A 345 -11.90 -29.17 6.55
CA VAL A 345 -12.09 -30.05 5.40
C VAL A 345 -10.74 -30.61 4.93
N PHE A 346 -9.70 -29.78 4.86
CA PHE A 346 -8.35 -30.22 4.52
C PHE A 346 -7.78 -31.26 5.50
N LEU A 347 -8.09 -31.13 6.79
CA LEU A 347 -7.73 -32.14 7.79
C LEU A 347 -8.45 -33.47 7.54
N VAL A 348 -9.73 -33.43 7.14
CA VAL A 348 -10.51 -34.61 6.76
C VAL A 348 -9.90 -35.30 5.54
N GLU A 349 -9.57 -34.54 4.49
CA GLU A 349 -8.87 -35.07 3.30
C GLU A 349 -7.56 -35.79 3.68
N THR A 350 -6.77 -35.15 4.55
CA THR A 350 -5.49 -35.69 5.00
C THR A 350 -5.67 -36.99 5.79
N ARG A 351 -6.71 -37.08 6.63
CA ARG A 351 -7.04 -38.26 7.45
C ARG A 351 -7.59 -39.43 6.63
N LEU A 352 -8.29 -39.17 5.52
CA LEU A 352 -9.00 -40.19 4.74
C LEU A 352 -8.17 -40.81 3.60
N GLY A 353 -6.86 -40.55 3.55
CA GLY A 353 -5.95 -41.12 2.55
C GLY A 353 -5.10 -40.09 1.81
N GLY A 354 -5.12 -38.82 2.25
CA GLY A 354 -4.23 -37.75 1.80
C GLY A 354 -4.91 -36.75 0.88
N SER A 355 -4.62 -35.46 1.07
CA SER A 355 -5.18 -34.35 0.28
C SER A 355 -4.64 -34.25 -1.15
N THR A 356 -3.67 -35.09 -1.52
CA THR A 356 -3.16 -35.22 -2.90
C THR A 356 -3.69 -36.48 -3.61
N ASN A 357 -4.53 -37.28 -2.94
CA ASN A 357 -5.12 -38.50 -3.48
C ASN A 357 -6.42 -38.18 -4.25
N PRO A 358 -6.45 -38.34 -5.58
CA PRO A 358 -7.63 -37.99 -6.38
C PRO A 358 -8.86 -38.83 -6.06
N TYR A 359 -8.69 -40.09 -5.61
CA TYR A 359 -9.82 -40.94 -5.21
C TYR A 359 -10.50 -40.42 -3.94
N VAL A 360 -9.71 -39.94 -2.97
CA VAL A 360 -10.22 -39.32 -1.74
C VAL A 360 -10.97 -38.03 -2.07
N LEU A 361 -10.40 -37.17 -2.91
CA LEU A 361 -11.03 -35.92 -3.32
C LEU A 361 -12.33 -36.16 -4.10
N LEU A 362 -12.35 -37.13 -5.04
CA LEU A 362 -13.55 -37.52 -5.77
C LEU A 362 -14.65 -38.03 -4.82
N ARG A 363 -14.28 -38.88 -3.85
CA ARG A 363 -15.22 -39.39 -2.83
C ARG A 363 -15.77 -38.26 -1.95
N LEU A 364 -14.95 -37.27 -1.61
CA LEU A 364 -15.32 -36.13 -0.77
C LEU A 364 -16.11 -35.03 -1.51
N GLY A 365 -16.27 -35.15 -2.83
CA GLY A 365 -17.12 -34.23 -3.60
C GLY A 365 -16.36 -33.24 -4.47
N ALA A 366 -15.17 -33.60 -4.93
CA ALA A 366 -14.50 -32.85 -5.98
C ALA A 366 -15.40 -32.75 -7.23
N LEU A 367 -15.28 -31.65 -7.95
CA LEU A 367 -16.11 -31.38 -9.11
C LEU A 367 -15.66 -32.28 -10.26
N ASP A 368 -16.57 -33.16 -10.67
CA ASP A 368 -16.43 -34.03 -11.83
C ASP A 368 -17.62 -33.74 -12.77
N PRO A 369 -17.39 -33.07 -13.92
CA PRO A 369 -18.47 -32.70 -14.82
C PRO A 369 -19.30 -33.88 -15.33
N GLY A 370 -18.66 -35.04 -15.55
CA GLY A 370 -19.34 -36.25 -16.00
C GLY A 370 -20.37 -36.75 -14.98
N ARG A 371 -19.99 -36.83 -13.70
CA ARG A 371 -20.88 -37.20 -12.60
C ARG A 371 -21.97 -36.16 -12.33
N VAL A 372 -21.69 -34.88 -12.55
CA VAL A 372 -22.72 -33.84 -12.42
C VAL A 372 -23.76 -33.99 -13.54
N VAL A 373 -23.32 -34.09 -14.79
CA VAL A 373 -24.22 -34.10 -15.96
C VAL A 373 -24.93 -35.44 -16.13
N HIS A 374 -24.20 -36.55 -16.01
CA HIS A 374 -24.74 -37.90 -16.26
C HIS A 374 -25.15 -38.64 -14.98
N GLY A 375 -24.50 -38.35 -13.86
CA GLY A 375 -24.78 -39.00 -12.56
C GLY A 375 -25.73 -38.22 -11.65
N GLY A 376 -26.12 -36.99 -12.01
CA GLY A 376 -27.01 -36.15 -11.19
C GLY A 376 -26.38 -35.67 -9.87
N GLU A 377 -25.06 -35.75 -9.72
CA GLU A 377 -24.35 -35.43 -8.48
C GLU A 377 -24.15 -33.90 -8.30
N TYR A 378 -25.22 -33.10 -8.37
CA TYR A 378 -25.18 -31.63 -8.36
C TYR A 378 -24.57 -31.02 -7.08
N TRP A 379 -24.59 -31.75 -5.98
CA TRP A 379 -23.97 -31.34 -4.71
C TRP A 379 -22.45 -31.09 -4.85
N ARG A 380 -21.80 -31.71 -5.86
CA ARG A 380 -20.40 -31.46 -6.23
C ARG A 380 -20.11 -30.02 -6.63
N LEU A 381 -21.11 -29.30 -7.14
CA LEU A 381 -20.99 -27.87 -7.46
C LEU A 381 -20.68 -27.05 -6.22
N PHE A 382 -21.13 -27.49 -5.04
CA PHE A 382 -20.94 -26.80 -3.76
C PHE A 382 -19.78 -27.38 -2.96
N THR A 383 -19.65 -28.70 -2.82
CA THR A 383 -18.61 -29.32 -2.00
C THR A 383 -17.20 -29.04 -2.51
N ALA A 384 -17.02 -28.95 -3.83
CA ALA A 384 -15.72 -28.69 -4.44
C ALA A 384 -15.10 -27.34 -4.02
N LEU A 385 -15.91 -26.36 -3.59
CA LEU A 385 -15.45 -25.04 -3.13
C LEU A 385 -14.57 -25.11 -1.88
N PHE A 386 -14.65 -26.21 -1.11
CA PHE A 386 -13.98 -26.34 0.18
C PHE A 386 -12.83 -27.36 0.15
N LEU A 387 -12.71 -28.14 -0.92
CA LEU A 387 -11.67 -29.16 -1.07
C LEU A 387 -10.36 -28.56 -1.59
N HIS A 388 -9.20 -29.10 -1.20
CA HIS A 388 -7.90 -28.56 -1.61
C HIS A 388 -6.87 -29.66 -1.92
N TYR A 389 -6.26 -29.56 -3.10
CA TYR A 389 -5.18 -30.46 -3.52
C TYR A 389 -3.83 -30.07 -2.87
N GLY A 390 -3.55 -30.59 -1.67
CA GLY A 390 -2.30 -30.35 -0.94
C GLY A 390 -2.22 -29.00 -0.20
N ALA A 391 -1.27 -28.89 0.75
CA ALA A 391 -1.20 -27.77 1.69
C ALA A 391 -0.91 -26.42 1.02
N LEU A 392 -0.07 -26.43 -0.03
CA LEU A 392 0.26 -25.24 -0.79
C LEU A 392 -0.98 -24.65 -1.49
N HIS A 393 -1.85 -25.51 -2.03
CA HIS A 393 -3.10 -25.08 -2.65
C HIS A 393 -4.06 -24.46 -1.62
N LEU A 394 -4.15 -25.03 -0.41
CA LEU A 394 -4.92 -24.43 0.69
C LEU A 394 -4.39 -23.03 1.06
N LEU A 395 -3.06 -22.87 1.20
CA LEU A 395 -2.44 -21.60 1.55
C LEU A 395 -2.69 -20.52 0.49
N LEU A 396 -2.53 -20.87 -0.79
CA LEU A 396 -2.73 -19.95 -1.91
C LEU A 396 -4.19 -19.50 -2.09
N ASN A 397 -5.17 -20.28 -1.58
CA ASN A 397 -6.56 -19.86 -1.52
C ASN A 397 -6.89 -19.06 -0.26
N SER A 398 -6.34 -19.48 0.88
CA SER A 398 -6.61 -18.90 2.19
C SER A 398 -6.05 -17.48 2.31
N TYR A 399 -4.86 -17.23 1.77
CA TYR A 399 -4.22 -15.91 1.83
C TYR A 399 -5.00 -14.80 1.12
N PRO A 400 -5.36 -14.93 -0.17
CA PRO A 400 -6.19 -13.92 -0.84
C PRO A 400 -7.59 -13.83 -0.24
N LEU A 401 -8.21 -14.94 0.21
CA LEU A 401 -9.49 -14.90 0.93
C LEU A 401 -9.38 -14.06 2.21
N PHE A 402 -8.30 -14.20 2.97
CA PHE A 402 -8.07 -13.40 4.17
C PHE A 402 -7.89 -11.92 3.86
N LEU A 403 -7.13 -11.57 2.83
CA LEU A 403 -6.88 -10.16 2.49
C LEU A 403 -8.09 -9.50 1.84
N LEU A 404 -8.56 -10.05 0.71
CA LEU A 404 -9.65 -9.50 -0.08
C LEU A 404 -10.99 -9.67 0.63
N GLY A 405 -11.22 -10.85 1.22
CA GLY A 405 -12.48 -11.16 1.88
C GLY A 405 -12.75 -10.21 3.04
N ARG A 406 -11.73 -9.83 3.83
CA ARG A 406 -11.91 -8.88 4.94
C ARG A 406 -12.31 -7.49 4.46
N VAL A 407 -11.73 -7.01 3.36
CA VAL A 407 -12.10 -5.73 2.75
C VAL A 407 -13.55 -5.78 2.29
N LEU A 408 -13.94 -6.81 1.54
CA LEU A 408 -15.30 -6.95 1.03
C LEU A 408 -16.33 -7.17 2.14
N GLU A 409 -16.08 -8.06 3.10
CA GLU A 409 -16.95 -8.29 4.26
C GLU A 409 -17.17 -7.00 5.05
N SER A 410 -16.10 -6.24 5.29
CA SER A 410 -16.21 -4.95 5.97
C SER A 410 -16.98 -3.90 5.15
N THR A 411 -17.05 -4.04 3.82
CA THR A 411 -17.71 -3.09 2.91
C THR A 411 -19.21 -3.41 2.72
N MET A 412 -19.56 -4.67 2.45
CA MET A 412 -20.94 -5.07 2.13
C MET A 412 -21.70 -5.72 3.31
N GLY A 413 -20.97 -6.14 4.35
CA GLY A 413 -21.46 -6.88 5.51
C GLY A 413 -21.42 -8.39 5.33
N SER A 414 -21.36 -9.11 6.46
CA SER A 414 -21.16 -10.56 6.54
C SER A 414 -22.10 -11.41 5.67
N LEU A 415 -23.42 -11.17 5.72
CA LEU A 415 -24.38 -11.97 4.94
C LEU A 415 -24.19 -11.80 3.43
N ARG A 416 -24.05 -10.54 2.96
CA ARG A 416 -23.86 -10.25 1.53
C ARG A 416 -22.54 -10.81 1.03
N PHE A 417 -21.49 -10.73 1.86
CA PHE A 417 -20.19 -11.32 1.56
C PHE A 417 -20.27 -12.84 1.44
N LEU A 418 -20.93 -13.52 2.39
CA LEU A 418 -21.11 -14.97 2.34
C LEU A 418 -21.84 -15.39 1.06
N LEU A 419 -22.96 -14.73 0.75
CA LEU A 419 -23.74 -15.00 -0.46
C LEU A 419 -22.90 -14.75 -1.72
N ALA A 420 -22.14 -13.66 -1.77
CA ALA A 420 -21.27 -13.36 -2.90
C ALA A 420 -20.18 -14.43 -3.10
N TYR A 421 -19.54 -14.88 -2.02
CA TYR A 421 -18.52 -15.94 -2.06
C TYR A 421 -19.09 -17.27 -2.56
N VAL A 422 -20.22 -17.70 -2.01
CA VAL A 422 -20.86 -18.97 -2.36
C VAL A 422 -21.43 -18.93 -3.78
N LEU A 423 -22.19 -17.89 -4.14
CA LEU A 423 -22.81 -17.78 -5.46
C LEU A 423 -21.78 -17.64 -6.58
N ALA A 424 -20.68 -16.92 -6.35
CA ALA A 424 -19.61 -16.84 -7.34
C ALA A 424 -18.87 -18.19 -7.50
N GLY A 425 -18.70 -18.95 -6.40
CA GLY A 425 -18.16 -20.32 -6.47
C GLY A 425 -19.09 -21.29 -7.21
N LEU A 426 -20.39 -21.24 -6.93
CA LEU A 426 -21.39 -22.03 -7.65
C LEU A 426 -21.43 -21.65 -9.14
N GLY A 427 -21.37 -20.36 -9.46
CA GLY A 427 -21.28 -19.87 -10.84
C GLY A 427 -20.00 -20.32 -11.55
N SER A 428 -18.87 -20.37 -10.83
CA SER A 428 -17.62 -20.94 -11.30
C SER A 428 -17.78 -22.43 -11.66
N SER A 429 -18.24 -23.25 -10.71
CA SER A 429 -18.42 -24.70 -10.90
C SER A 429 -19.43 -25.02 -12.02
N ALA A 430 -20.58 -24.33 -12.04
CA ALA A 430 -21.60 -24.52 -13.07
C ALA A 430 -21.10 -24.08 -14.45
N GLY A 431 -20.34 -22.98 -14.52
CA GLY A 431 -19.71 -22.51 -15.75
C GLY A 431 -18.71 -23.53 -16.31
N VAL A 432 -17.88 -24.14 -15.46
CA VAL A 432 -16.96 -25.22 -15.88
C VAL A 432 -17.73 -26.41 -16.44
N VAL A 433 -18.79 -26.85 -15.76
CA VAL A 433 -19.62 -27.97 -16.24
C VAL A 433 -20.27 -27.65 -17.59
N LEU A 434 -20.75 -26.42 -17.77
CA LEU A 434 -21.30 -25.96 -19.05
C LEU A 434 -20.23 -25.97 -20.16
N LEU A 435 -19.06 -25.40 -19.90
CA LEU A 435 -17.96 -25.37 -20.88
C LEU A 435 -17.47 -26.77 -21.23
N TRP A 436 -17.43 -27.68 -20.26
CA TRP A 436 -17.10 -29.08 -20.49
C TRP A 436 -18.14 -29.75 -21.39
N LYS A 437 -19.43 -29.53 -21.10
CA LYS A 437 -20.54 -30.06 -21.93
C LYS A 437 -20.45 -29.56 -23.38
N LEU A 438 -20.06 -28.30 -23.56
CA LEU A 438 -19.84 -27.68 -24.88
C LEU A 438 -18.51 -28.09 -25.54
N GLN A 439 -17.72 -28.95 -24.92
CA GLN A 439 -16.39 -29.39 -25.39
C GLN A 439 -15.37 -28.25 -25.52
N TRP A 440 -15.56 -27.15 -24.79
CA TRP A 440 -14.64 -25.99 -24.78
C TRP A 440 -13.53 -26.13 -23.73
N THR A 441 -13.64 -27.10 -22.82
CA THR A 441 -12.60 -27.43 -21.86
C THR A 441 -12.54 -28.92 -21.59
N LYS A 442 -11.32 -29.43 -21.40
CA LYS A 442 -11.04 -30.79 -20.91
C LYS A 442 -10.91 -30.70 -19.39
N ALA A 443 -12.03 -30.47 -18.73
CA ALA A 443 -12.06 -30.31 -17.28
C ALA A 443 -11.85 -31.68 -16.61
N ASP A 444 -10.65 -31.89 -16.05
CA ASP A 444 -10.35 -32.96 -15.10
C ASP A 444 -11.03 -32.71 -13.75
N LEU A 445 -10.79 -33.57 -12.77
CA LEU A 445 -11.27 -33.44 -11.39
C LEU A 445 -10.85 -32.08 -10.76
N LEU A 446 -11.80 -31.21 -10.41
CA LEU A 446 -11.51 -29.90 -9.83
C LEU A 446 -11.80 -29.82 -8.33
N VAL A 447 -10.95 -29.09 -7.63
CA VAL A 447 -11.12 -28.72 -6.22
C VAL A 447 -10.63 -27.29 -6.02
N GLY A 448 -11.13 -26.61 -5.00
CA GLY A 448 -10.54 -25.37 -4.50
C GLY A 448 -11.53 -24.22 -4.39
N ALA A 449 -11.30 -23.40 -3.37
CA ALA A 449 -12.00 -22.12 -3.17
C ALA A 449 -11.67 -21.06 -4.24
N SER A 450 -10.78 -21.35 -5.19
CA SER A 450 -10.17 -20.34 -6.06
C SER A 450 -11.19 -19.68 -6.99
N GLY A 451 -12.18 -20.44 -7.48
CA GLY A 451 -13.32 -19.91 -8.24
C GLY A 451 -14.11 -18.88 -7.45
N SER A 452 -14.37 -19.13 -6.15
CA SER A 452 -15.01 -18.16 -5.25
C SER A 452 -14.13 -16.94 -5.00
N VAL A 453 -12.83 -17.13 -4.78
CA VAL A 453 -11.89 -16.03 -4.49
C VAL A 453 -11.71 -15.11 -5.70
N VAL A 454 -11.51 -15.66 -6.89
CA VAL A 454 -11.48 -14.88 -8.14
C VAL A 454 -12.87 -14.27 -8.42
N GLY A 455 -13.94 -14.97 -8.05
CA GLY A 455 -15.29 -14.41 -8.04
C GLY A 455 -15.43 -13.17 -7.17
N LEU A 456 -14.82 -13.13 -5.98
CA LEU A 456 -14.80 -11.93 -5.15
C LEU A 456 -14.07 -10.76 -5.80
N VAL A 457 -13.04 -11.00 -6.62
CA VAL A 457 -12.41 -9.97 -7.47
C VAL A 457 -13.44 -9.41 -8.46
N GLY A 458 -14.23 -10.29 -9.09
CA GLY A 458 -15.35 -9.92 -9.95
C GLY A 458 -16.40 -9.09 -9.21
N VAL A 459 -16.84 -9.52 -8.03
CA VAL A 459 -17.81 -8.81 -7.19
C VAL A 459 -17.33 -7.40 -6.89
N TRP A 460 -16.05 -7.24 -6.56
CA TRP A 460 -15.49 -5.92 -6.31
C TRP A 460 -15.49 -5.06 -7.56
N ALA A 461 -15.08 -5.61 -8.70
CA ALA A 461 -15.09 -4.89 -9.97
C ALA A 461 -16.51 -4.45 -10.36
N GLY A 462 -17.51 -5.33 -10.26
CA GLY A 462 -18.91 -5.01 -10.55
C GLY A 462 -19.44 -3.90 -9.64
N LEU A 463 -19.16 -3.98 -8.34
CA LEU A 463 -19.53 -2.95 -7.38
C LEU A 463 -18.93 -1.58 -7.74
N LEU A 464 -17.65 -1.54 -8.14
CA LEU A 464 -16.96 -0.32 -8.51
C LEU A 464 -17.45 0.26 -9.84
N VAL A 465 -17.82 -0.59 -10.79
CA VAL A 465 -18.43 -0.15 -12.06
C VAL A 465 -19.80 0.48 -11.80
N ARG A 466 -20.63 -0.15 -10.97
CA ARG A 466 -21.94 0.41 -10.55
C ARG A 466 -21.78 1.75 -9.85
N HIS A 467 -20.75 1.88 -9.02
CA HIS A 467 -20.46 3.09 -8.24
C HIS A 467 -19.22 3.83 -8.77
N ARG A 468 -19.11 3.98 -10.10
CA ARG A 468 -17.95 4.57 -10.78
C ARG A 468 -17.60 6.01 -10.36
N THR A 469 -18.55 6.74 -9.78
CA THR A 469 -18.36 8.08 -9.24
C THR A 469 -17.69 8.08 -7.86
N ALA A 470 -17.59 6.92 -7.19
CA ALA A 470 -16.92 6.80 -5.92
C ALA A 470 -15.43 7.20 -6.06
N PRO A 471 -14.87 7.90 -5.06
CA PRO A 471 -13.45 8.24 -5.06
C PRO A 471 -12.60 6.99 -5.28
N MET A 472 -11.66 7.09 -6.23
CA MET A 472 -10.70 6.03 -6.59
C MET A 472 -11.24 4.81 -7.34
N ALA A 473 -12.53 4.73 -7.65
CA ALA A 473 -13.11 3.56 -8.33
C ALA A 473 -12.35 3.13 -9.59
N GLY A 474 -12.06 4.07 -10.50
CA GLY A 474 -11.32 3.77 -11.74
C GLY A 474 -9.89 3.24 -11.51
N ARG A 475 -9.22 3.66 -10.42
CA ARG A 475 -7.89 3.14 -10.08
C ARG A 475 -7.95 1.78 -9.44
N THR A 476 -8.90 1.56 -8.54
CA THR A 476 -9.13 0.24 -7.95
C THR A 476 -9.45 -0.75 -9.07
N LEU A 477 -10.29 -0.37 -10.02
CA LEU A 477 -10.60 -1.20 -11.20
C LEU A 477 -9.34 -1.53 -12.03
N LEU A 478 -8.44 -0.56 -12.23
CA LEU A 478 -7.14 -0.81 -12.88
C LEU A 478 -6.28 -1.81 -12.10
N VAL A 479 -6.25 -1.72 -10.77
CA VAL A 479 -5.51 -2.68 -9.92
C VAL A 479 -6.13 -4.08 -10.03
N LEU A 480 -7.46 -4.19 -9.96
CA LEU A 480 -8.15 -5.47 -10.14
C LEU A 480 -7.89 -6.05 -11.54
N LEU A 481 -7.88 -5.21 -12.58
CA LEU A 481 -7.53 -5.63 -13.94
C LEU A 481 -6.10 -6.20 -14.01
N VAL A 482 -5.13 -5.54 -13.37
CA VAL A 482 -3.75 -6.06 -13.29
C VAL A 482 -3.71 -7.40 -12.54
N ILE A 483 -4.45 -7.54 -11.43
CA ILE A 483 -4.55 -8.81 -10.70
C ILE A 483 -5.11 -9.91 -11.60
N VAL A 484 -6.18 -9.62 -12.35
CA VAL A 484 -6.79 -10.58 -13.29
C VAL A 484 -5.79 -10.97 -14.39
N ILE A 485 -5.11 -10.00 -15.02
CA ILE A 485 -4.10 -10.28 -16.05
C ILE A 485 -2.98 -11.18 -15.52
N VAL A 486 -2.47 -10.88 -14.32
CA VAL A 486 -1.43 -11.68 -13.67
C VAL A 486 -1.95 -13.09 -13.35
N GLN A 487 -3.17 -13.21 -12.82
CA GLN A 487 -3.79 -14.49 -12.53
C GLN A 487 -3.99 -15.33 -13.81
N THR A 488 -4.54 -14.74 -14.88
CA THR A 488 -4.71 -15.44 -16.16
C THR A 488 -3.37 -15.91 -16.73
N GLY A 489 -2.32 -15.10 -16.63
CA GLY A 489 -0.97 -15.50 -17.02
C GLY A 489 -0.43 -16.67 -16.19
N PHE A 490 -0.71 -16.68 -14.88
CA PHE A 490 -0.35 -17.78 -13.99
C PHE A 490 -1.11 -19.07 -14.31
N ASP A 491 -2.42 -18.97 -14.54
CA ASP A 491 -3.29 -20.09 -14.91
C ASP A 491 -2.85 -20.71 -16.24
N PHE A 492 -2.51 -19.87 -17.23
CA PHE A 492 -2.02 -20.33 -18.53
C PHE A 492 -0.70 -21.13 -18.42
N TYR A 493 0.20 -20.70 -17.53
CA TYR A 493 1.49 -21.37 -17.32
C TYR A 493 1.41 -22.57 -16.37
N THR A 494 0.30 -22.74 -15.64
CA THR A 494 0.13 -23.75 -14.60
C THR A 494 -1.07 -24.64 -14.93
N PRO A 495 -0.92 -25.68 -15.77
CA PRO A 495 -2.02 -26.50 -16.26
C PRO A 495 -2.87 -27.18 -15.18
N GLN A 496 -2.33 -27.32 -13.95
CA GLN A 496 -3.04 -27.86 -12.79
C GLN A 496 -4.12 -26.91 -12.25
N ILE A 497 -4.14 -25.66 -12.71
CA ILE A 497 -5.09 -24.64 -12.28
C ILE A 497 -6.11 -24.41 -13.38
N SER A 498 -7.39 -24.52 -13.03
CA SER A 498 -8.47 -24.35 -13.98
C SER A 498 -8.70 -22.87 -14.31
N MET A 499 -8.14 -22.42 -15.44
CA MET A 499 -8.44 -21.11 -16.01
C MET A 499 -9.95 -20.93 -16.24
N ALA A 500 -10.65 -21.99 -16.67
CA ALA A 500 -12.10 -21.97 -16.87
C ALA A 500 -12.84 -21.66 -15.55
N ALA A 501 -12.44 -22.27 -14.44
CA ALA A 501 -13.03 -22.00 -13.14
C ALA A 501 -12.84 -20.53 -12.73
N HIS A 502 -11.64 -19.98 -12.93
CA HIS A 502 -11.35 -18.59 -12.61
C HIS A 502 -12.12 -17.60 -13.48
N LEU A 503 -12.21 -17.82 -14.79
CA LEU A 503 -12.97 -16.95 -15.69
C LEU A 503 -14.47 -16.98 -15.40
N CYS A 504 -15.04 -18.17 -15.18
CA CYS A 504 -16.45 -18.32 -14.80
C CYS A 504 -16.74 -17.71 -13.42
N GLY A 505 -15.82 -17.87 -12.46
CA GLY A 505 -15.88 -17.22 -11.15
C GLY A 505 -15.86 -15.69 -11.29
N LEU A 506 -14.88 -15.14 -12.03
CA LEU A 506 -14.78 -13.71 -12.28
C LEU A 506 -16.05 -13.14 -12.91
N ALA A 507 -16.58 -13.80 -13.94
CA ALA A 507 -17.78 -13.35 -14.66
C ALA A 507 -19.03 -13.39 -13.77
N SER A 508 -19.28 -14.51 -13.08
CA SER A 508 -20.41 -14.64 -12.16
C SER A 508 -20.31 -13.64 -11.01
N GLY A 509 -19.13 -13.49 -10.43
CA GLY A 509 -18.83 -12.49 -9.41
C GLY A 509 -19.09 -11.06 -9.90
N PHE A 510 -18.67 -10.71 -11.11
CA PHE A 510 -18.92 -9.39 -11.69
C PHE A 510 -20.41 -9.07 -11.79
N VAL A 511 -21.21 -10.02 -12.28
CA VAL A 511 -22.67 -9.88 -12.33
C VAL A 511 -23.26 -9.71 -10.93
N ILE A 512 -22.83 -10.54 -9.97
CA ILE A 512 -23.25 -10.42 -8.57
C ILE A 512 -22.92 -9.03 -8.00
N GLY A 513 -21.73 -8.51 -8.28
CA GLY A 513 -21.28 -7.17 -7.84
C GLY A 513 -22.10 -6.02 -8.44
N LEU A 514 -22.59 -6.17 -9.67
CA LEU A 514 -23.52 -5.20 -10.27
C LEU A 514 -24.89 -5.20 -9.59
N ILE A 515 -25.33 -6.35 -9.06
CA ILE A 515 -26.66 -6.51 -8.45
C ILE A 515 -26.64 -6.14 -6.96
N ILE A 516 -25.60 -6.54 -6.23
CA ILE A 516 -25.50 -6.31 -4.78
C ILE A 516 -25.33 -4.82 -4.47
N ALA A 517 -26.24 -4.28 -3.66
CA ALA A 517 -26.11 -2.94 -3.07
C ALA A 517 -25.33 -3.02 -1.74
N PRO A 518 -24.30 -2.17 -1.53
CA PRO A 518 -23.56 -2.15 -0.26
C PRO A 518 -24.40 -1.52 0.85
N LYS A 519 -24.10 -1.89 2.10
CA LYS A 519 -24.89 -1.48 3.27
C LYS A 519 -24.93 0.04 3.48
N ASN A 520 -23.91 0.78 3.03
CA ASN A 520 -23.68 2.20 3.37
C ASN A 520 -23.21 3.11 2.22
N LEU A 521 -23.61 2.90 0.95
CA LEU A 521 -23.50 4.00 -0.03
C LEU A 521 -24.74 4.88 0.10
N ARG A 522 -24.76 5.74 1.14
CA ARG A 522 -25.65 6.91 1.12
C ARG A 522 -25.27 7.73 -0.12
N ARG A 523 -26.29 8.04 -0.92
CA ARG A 523 -26.20 8.84 -2.15
C ARG A 523 -25.52 10.18 -1.91
#